data_AF-A0A9E3NS83-F1
#
_entry.id   AF-A0A9E3NS83-F1
#
_cell.length_a   1.000
_cell.length_b   1.000
_cell.length_c   1.000
_cell.angle_alpha   90.00
_cell.angle_beta   90.00
_cell.angle_gamma   90.00
#
_symmetry.space_group_name_H-M   'P 1'
#
loop_
_entity.id
_entity.type
_entity.pdbx_description
1 polymer ?
#
loop_
_entity_poly.entity_id
_entity_poly.type
_entity_poly.pdbx_seq_one_letter_code
_entity_poly.pdbx_strand_id
1 'polypeptide(L)'
;MCYSASMRPGRTKTTSFSLDAATLKNLKALATRRHRGNVSALLAEIASREAKFAAAEAFFEKYGVPPLDDEAVERIEAEWRGEVPKKRRRRAA
;
A
#
# COMPACT_ATOMS: atom_id res chain seq x y z
N MET A 1 4.87 -20.76 -26.21
CA MET A 1 5.55 -21.57 -25.18
C MET A 1 4.65 -21.66 -23.96
N CYS A 2 3.90 -22.75 -23.80
CA CYS A 2 3.01 -22.95 -22.66
C CYS A 2 3.82 -23.61 -21.54
N TYR A 3 4.11 -22.86 -20.48
CA TYR A 3 4.88 -23.33 -19.33
C TYR A 3 3.95 -24.11 -18.39
N SER A 4 4.02 -25.44 -18.39
CA SER A 4 3.26 -26.30 -17.48
C SER A 4 4.11 -26.61 -16.24
N ALA A 5 3.92 -25.84 -15.17
CA ALA A 5 4.51 -26.14 -13.87
C ALA A 5 3.62 -27.13 -13.09
N SER A 6 4.20 -28.25 -12.65
CA SER A 6 3.56 -29.31 -11.88
C SER A 6 3.08 -28.80 -10.51
N MET A 7 1.79 -28.98 -10.20
CA MET A 7 1.15 -28.47 -8.99
C MET A 7 1.39 -29.40 -7.77
N ARG A 8 1.72 -28.81 -6.62
CA ARG A 8 1.73 -29.44 -5.28
C ARG A 8 0.38 -29.21 -4.56
N PRO A 9 -0.04 -30.08 -3.63
CA PRO A 9 -1.34 -29.96 -2.97
C PRO A 9 -1.34 -28.81 -1.95
N GLY A 10 -2.34 -27.91 -2.05
CA GLY A 10 -2.47 -26.68 -1.25
C GLY A 10 -2.67 -25.41 -2.10
N ARG A 11 -3.63 -25.47 -3.05
CA ARG A 11 -3.89 -24.52 -4.16
C ARG A 11 -3.69 -23.04 -3.81
N THR A 12 -2.52 -22.49 -4.14
CA THR A 12 -2.40 -21.04 -4.39
C THR A 12 -3.01 -20.74 -5.76
N LYS A 13 -3.81 -19.66 -5.87
CA LYS A 13 -4.32 -19.17 -7.15
C LYS A 13 -3.45 -18.01 -7.60
N THR A 14 -2.91 -18.09 -8.81
CA THR A 14 -2.20 -16.96 -9.42
C THR A 14 -3.22 -15.92 -9.87
N THR A 15 -3.06 -14.69 -9.40
CA THR A 15 -3.83 -13.53 -9.81
C THR A 15 -2.90 -12.52 -10.50
N SER A 16 -3.34 -11.96 -11.62
CA SER A 16 -2.60 -10.92 -12.34
C SER A 16 -3.21 -9.56 -12.02
N PHE A 17 -2.37 -8.58 -11.70
CA PHE A 17 -2.77 -7.21 -11.41
C PHE A 17 -2.10 -6.27 -12.39
N SER A 18 -2.89 -5.38 -13.00
CA SER A 18 -2.36 -4.27 -13.78
C SER A 18 -1.98 -3.14 -12.82
N LEU A 19 -0.72 -2.73 -12.86
CA LEU A 19 -0.16 -1.65 -12.06
C LEU A 19 0.63 -0.71 -12.97
N ASP A 20 0.67 0.57 -12.65
CA ASP A 20 1.61 1.47 -13.31
C ASP A 20 3.06 1.11 -12.96
N ALA A 21 4.00 1.59 -13.77
CA ALA A 21 5.40 1.24 -13.66
C ALA A 21 6.04 1.73 -12.34
N ALA A 22 5.61 2.88 -11.81
CA ALA A 22 6.16 3.44 -10.57
C ALA A 22 5.71 2.62 -9.37
N THR A 23 4.42 2.27 -9.31
CA THR A 23 3.86 1.40 -8.26
C THR A 23 4.51 0.03 -8.26
N LEU A 24 4.70 -0.60 -9.43
CA LEU A 24 5.37 -1.89 -9.53
C LEU A 24 6.83 -1.83 -9.03
N LYS A 25 7.56 -0.76 -9.37
CA LYS A 25 8.95 -0.57 -8.93
C LYS A 25 9.04 -0.44 -7.41
N ASN A 26 8.15 0.36 -6.81
CA ASN A 26 8.11 0.57 -5.36
C ASN A 26 7.74 -0.74 -4.63
N LEU A 27 6.75 -1.48 -5.13
CA LEU A 27 6.32 -2.74 -4.56
C LEU A 27 7.45 -3.78 -4.58
N LYS A 28 8.19 -3.89 -5.69
CA LYS A 28 9.37 -4.75 -5.79
C LYS A 28 10.46 -4.36 -4.80
N ALA A 29 10.76 -3.07 -4.66
CA ALA A 29 11.77 -2.58 -3.71
C ALA A 29 11.40 -2.93 -2.26
N LEU A 30 10.13 -2.78 -1.89
CA LEU A 30 9.62 -3.16 -0.57
C LEU A 30 9.67 -4.68 -0.35
N ALA A 31 9.28 -5.46 -1.36
CA ALA A 31 9.35 -6.93 -1.31
C ALA A 31 10.80 -7.41 -1.18
N THR A 32 11.77 -6.77 -1.84
CA THR A 32 13.20 -7.08 -1.67
C THR A 32 13.65 -6.90 -0.23
N ARG A 33 13.24 -5.81 0.43
CA ARG A 33 13.63 -5.51 1.81
C ARG A 33 13.02 -6.45 2.84
N ARG A 34 11.77 -6.88 2.65
CA ARG A 34 11.00 -7.61 3.67
C ARG A 34 10.77 -9.10 3.37
N HIS A 35 10.74 -9.47 2.09
CA HIS A 35 10.33 -10.79 1.61
C HIS A 35 11.29 -11.38 0.58
N ARG A 36 12.55 -10.93 0.56
CA ARG A 36 13.59 -11.41 -0.39
C ARG A 36 13.16 -11.32 -1.86
N GLY A 37 12.35 -10.30 -2.17
CA GLY A 37 11.85 -10.03 -3.53
C GLY A 37 10.54 -10.75 -3.86
N ASN A 38 9.97 -11.55 -2.95
CA ASN A 38 8.69 -12.21 -3.18
C ASN A 38 7.52 -11.23 -2.98
N VAL A 39 7.07 -10.66 -4.10
CA VAL A 39 5.93 -9.73 -4.14
C VAL A 39 4.63 -10.40 -3.67
N SER A 40 4.40 -11.67 -4.00
CA SER A 40 3.18 -12.38 -3.59
C SER A 40 3.11 -12.57 -2.08
N ALA A 41 4.25 -12.83 -1.43
CA ALA A 41 4.33 -12.93 0.02
C ALA A 41 4.07 -11.58 0.71
N LEU A 42 4.60 -10.49 0.16
CA LEU A 42 4.30 -9.14 0.63
C LEU A 42 2.79 -8.83 0.51
N LEU A 43 2.18 -9.17 -0.62
CA LEU A 43 0.74 -8.96 -0.81
C LEU A 43 -0.11 -9.81 0.13
N ALA A 44 0.26 -11.08 0.36
CA ALA A 44 -0.43 -11.95 1.33
C ALA A 44 -0.33 -11.40 2.76
N GLU A 45 0.82 -10.83 3.14
CA GLU A 45 1.00 -10.16 4.42
C GLU A 45 0.09 -8.92 4.53
N ILE A 46 0.04 -8.08 3.49
CA ILE A 46 -0.83 -6.89 3.46
C ILE A 46 -2.31 -7.32 3.57
N ALA A 47 -2.75 -8.30 2.78
CA ALA A 47 -4.11 -8.83 2.84
C ALA A 47 -4.45 -9.39 4.23
N SER A 48 -3.50 -10.04 4.91
CA SER A 48 -3.70 -10.53 6.28
C SER A 48 -3.79 -9.39 7.31
N ARG A 49 -3.21 -8.22 7.01
CA ARG A 49 -3.33 -7.01 7.84
C ARG A 49 -4.63 -6.26 7.59
N GLU A 50 -5.31 -6.49 6.47
CA GLU A 50 -6.59 -5.85 6.15
C GLU A 50 -7.65 -6.10 7.22
N ALA A 51 -7.71 -7.32 7.78
CA ALA A 51 -8.60 -7.63 8.90
C ALA A 51 -8.32 -6.75 10.14
N LYS A 52 -7.06 -6.34 10.34
CA LYS A 52 -6.70 -5.41 11.43
C LYS A 52 -7.09 -3.98 11.10
N PHE A 53 -7.02 -3.57 9.84
CA PHE A 53 -7.50 -2.26 9.41
C PHE A 53 -9.01 -2.14 9.54
N ALA A 54 -9.77 -3.16 9.11
CA ALA A 54 -11.21 -3.23 9.32
C ALA A 54 -11.58 -3.17 10.81
N ALA A 55 -10.83 -3.87 11.68
CA ALA A 55 -11.03 -3.78 13.12
C ALA A 55 -10.69 -2.39 13.69
N ALA A 56 -9.66 -1.73 13.15
CA ALA A 56 -9.29 -0.37 13.55
C ALA A 56 -10.35 0.65 13.10
N GLU A 57 -10.90 0.51 11.91
CA GLU A 57 -11.99 1.36 11.39
C GLU A 57 -13.23 1.24 12.27
N ALA A 58 -13.66 0.01 12.58
CA ALA A 58 -14.76 -0.23 13.51
C ALA A 58 -14.49 0.34 14.92
N PHE A 59 -13.22 0.32 15.36
CA PHE A 59 -12.82 0.96 16.61
C PHE A 59 -12.95 2.49 16.52
N PHE A 60 -12.42 3.13 15.48
CA PHE A 60 -12.51 4.58 15.31
C PHE A 60 -13.97 5.07 15.20
N GLU A 61 -14.81 4.32 14.48
CA GLU A 61 -16.25 4.59 14.40
C GLU A 61 -16.91 4.53 15.78
N LYS A 62 -16.61 3.50 16.59
CA LYS A 62 -17.10 3.37 17.96
C LYS A 62 -16.76 4.58 18.85
N TYR A 63 -15.61 5.21 18.62
CA TYR A 63 -15.15 6.37 19.38
C TYR A 63 -15.44 7.71 18.68
N GLY A 64 -16.18 7.71 17.57
CA GLY A 64 -16.57 8.92 16.85
C GLY A 64 -15.39 9.68 16.23
N VAL A 65 -14.29 8.99 15.93
CA VAL A 65 -13.15 9.58 15.24
C VAL A 65 -13.49 9.61 13.75
N PRO A 66 -13.57 10.81 13.13
CA PRO A 66 -13.92 10.91 11.72
C PRO A 66 -12.78 10.37 10.84
N PRO A 67 -13.09 9.83 9.64
CA PRO A 67 -12.07 9.47 8.67
C PRO A 67 -11.29 10.71 8.24
N LEU A 68 -10.05 10.50 7.82
CA LEU A 68 -9.24 11.58 7.23
C LEU A 68 -9.89 12.03 5.92
N ASP A 69 -9.94 13.35 5.70
CA ASP A 69 -10.32 13.92 4.41
C ASP A 69 -9.19 13.74 3.38
N ASP A 70 -9.54 13.82 2.09
CA ASP A 70 -8.60 13.61 0.99
C ASP A 70 -7.41 14.60 1.05
N GLU A 71 -7.66 15.84 1.51
CA GLU A 71 -6.62 16.86 1.67
C GLU A 71 -5.62 16.53 2.80
N ALA A 72 -6.08 15.95 3.90
CA ALA A 72 -5.24 15.49 4.99
C ALA A 72 -4.43 14.27 4.58
N VAL A 73 -5.04 13.33 3.82
CA VAL A 73 -4.33 12.18 3.25
C VAL A 73 -3.20 12.66 2.35
N GLU A 74 -3.48 13.54 1.38
CA GLU A 74 -2.47 14.06 0.45
C GLU A 74 -1.32 14.77 1.18
N ARG A 75 -1.64 15.53 2.23
CA ARG A 75 -0.65 16.22 3.06
C ARG A 75 0.26 15.25 3.82
N ILE A 76 -0.31 14.22 4.44
CA ILE A 76 0.43 13.19 5.17
C ILE A 76 1.31 12.39 4.20
N GLU A 77 0.78 12.02 3.04
CA GLU A 77 1.55 11.33 2.02
C GLU A 77 2.72 12.19 1.49
N ALA A 78 2.48 13.48 1.24
CA ALA A 78 3.52 14.41 0.83
C ALA A 78 4.62 14.50 1.89
N GLU A 79 4.25 14.62 3.17
CA GLU A 79 5.20 14.61 4.29
C GLU A 79 6.02 13.32 4.34
N TRP A 80 5.38 12.15 4.18
CA TRP A 80 6.06 10.85 4.17
C TRP A 80 6.96 10.63 2.95
N ARG A 81 6.61 11.23 1.80
CA ARG A 81 7.49 11.30 0.62
C ARG A 81 8.67 12.25 0.82
N GLY A 82 8.68 13.03 1.91
CA GLY A 82 9.71 14.03 2.20
C GLY A 82 9.50 15.34 1.43
N GLU A 83 8.30 15.57 0.89
CA GLU A 83 7.94 16.81 0.21
C GLU A 83 7.69 17.89 1.26
N VAL A 84 8.65 18.80 1.43
CA VAL A 84 8.50 19.94 2.34
C VAL A 84 7.39 20.86 1.79
N PRO A 85 6.38 21.23 2.59
CA PRO A 85 5.34 22.14 2.12
C PRO A 85 5.99 23.43 1.63
N LYS A 86 5.82 23.74 0.34
CA LYS A 86 6.29 25.00 -0.26
C LYS A 86 5.59 26.13 0.49
N LYS A 87 6.28 26.75 1.45
CA LYS A 87 5.81 27.98 2.11
C LYS A 87 5.39 28.95 1.02
N ARG A 88 4.08 29.16 0.90
CA ARG A 88 3.49 30.12 -0.04
C ARG A 88 4.03 31.48 0.36
N ARG A 89 5.08 31.93 -0.34
CA ARG A 89 5.66 33.28 -0.14
C ARG A 89 4.51 34.26 -0.31
N ARG A 90 4.04 34.84 0.80
CA ARG A 90 3.18 36.03 0.75
C ARG A 90 3.96 37.06 -0.06
N ARG A 91 3.47 37.40 -1.26
CA ARG A 91 3.90 38.63 -1.92
C ARG A 91 3.51 39.77 -0.99
N ALA A 92 4.50 40.50 -0.51
CA ALA A 92 4.25 41.78 0.13
C ALA A 92 3.59 42.69 -0.92
N ALA A 93 2.55 43.41 -0.46
CA ALA A 93 1.82 44.41 -1.23
C ALA A 93 2.70 45.60 -1.59
#